data_AF-A0A7L4P7I5-F1
#
_entry.id   AF-A0A7L4P7I5-F1
#
_cell.length_a   1.000
_cell.length_b   1.000
_cell.length_c   1.000
_cell.angle_alpha   90.00
_cell.angle_beta   90.00
_cell.angle_gamma   90.00
#
_symmetry.space_group_name_H-M   'P 1'
#
loop_
_entity.id
_entity.type
_entity.pdbx_description
1 polymer ?
#
loop_
_entity_poly.entity_id
_entity_poly.type
_entity_poly.pdbx_seq_one_letter_code
_entity_poly.pdbx_strand_id
1 'polypeptide(L)'
;MFCPKCGEENPENAEFCAACGVNIGSLLEKAQDSKKNEPSGESTGSSNTIIDENRVFDKRNNITFIVVLVAFFILVANYILLKNNYIIILIVILIIILGSSLSRR
;
A
#
# COMPACT_ATOMS: atom_id res chain seq x y z
N MET A 1 16.22 -5.77 -11.61
CA MET A 1 15.11 -6.02 -12.56
C MET A 1 14.04 -4.95 -12.46
N PHE A 2 13.41 -4.58 -13.57
CA PHE A 2 12.33 -3.59 -13.57
C PHE A 2 10.96 -4.24 -13.36
N CYS A 3 10.13 -3.61 -12.53
CA CYS A 3 8.78 -4.08 -12.28
C CYS A 3 7.92 -3.94 -13.54
N PRO A 4 7.30 -5.01 -14.06
CA PRO A 4 6.48 -4.95 -15.28
C PRO A 4 5.17 -4.17 -15.07
N LYS A 5 4.79 -3.91 -13.82
CA LYS A 5 3.55 -3.21 -13.47
C LYS A 5 3.73 -1.69 -13.31
N CYS A 6 4.87 -1.25 -12.78
CA CYS A 6 5.08 0.18 -12.44
C CYS A 6 6.41 0.75 -12.92
N GLY A 7 7.32 -0.06 -13.46
CA GLY A 7 8.62 0.39 -13.98
C GLY A 7 9.69 0.66 -12.93
N GLU A 8 9.44 0.34 -11.65
CA GLU A 8 10.43 0.53 -10.58
C GLU A 8 11.62 -0.43 -10.73
N GLU A 9 12.83 0.04 -10.48
CA GLU A 9 14.02 -0.80 -10.41
C GLU A 9 14.06 -1.54 -9.07
N ASN A 10 14.04 -2.87 -9.11
CA ASN A 10 14.07 -3.73 -7.93
C ASN A 10 15.30 -4.67 -7.98
N PRO A 11 15.80 -5.13 -6.82
CA PRO A 11 16.83 -6.17 -6.74
C PRO A 11 16.40 -7.45 -7.49
N GLU A 12 17.35 -8.20 -8.03
CA GLU A 12 17.06 -9.44 -8.79
C GLU A 12 16.45 -10.55 -7.92
N ASN A 13 16.68 -10.52 -6.62
CA ASN A 13 16.12 -11.44 -5.63
C ASN A 13 14.86 -10.92 -4.94
N ALA A 14 14.27 -9.82 -5.41
CA ALA A 14 13.06 -9.27 -4.82
C ALA A 14 11.85 -10.17 -5.13
N GLU A 15 11.16 -10.65 -4.09
CA GLU A 15 9.90 -11.39 -4.28
C GLU A 15 8.74 -10.43 -4.62
N PHE A 16 8.81 -9.19 -4.13
CA PHE A 16 7.78 -8.16 -4.32
C PHE A 16 8.41 -6.82 -4.70
N CYS A 17 7.70 -6.06 -5.52
CA CYS A 17 8.11 -4.70 -5.90
C CYS A 17 8.01 -3.75 -4.71
N ALA A 18 9.09 -3.04 -4.38
CA ALA A 18 9.13 -2.08 -3.27
C ALA A 18 8.20 -0.87 -3.48
N ALA A 19 7.89 -0.51 -4.72
CA ALA A 19 7.02 0.63 -5.04
C ALA A 19 5.53 0.27 -5.11
N CYS A 20 5.17 -0.87 -5.71
CA CYS A 20 3.77 -1.20 -5.99
C CYS A 20 3.27 -2.51 -5.36
N GLY A 21 4.14 -3.27 -4.69
CA GLY A 21 3.81 -4.51 -3.98
C GLY A 21 3.42 -5.70 -4.86
N VAL A 22 3.63 -5.64 -6.19
CA VAL A 22 3.35 -6.80 -7.06
C VAL A 22 4.41 -7.87 -6.84
N ASN A 23 4.01 -9.14 -6.78
CA ASN A 23 4.96 -10.23 -6.71
C ASN A 23 5.72 -10.32 -8.05
N ILE A 24 7.05 -10.19 -7.98
CA ILE A 24 7.98 -10.22 -9.11
C ILE A 24 8.92 -11.44 -9.03
N GLY A 25 8.92 -12.19 -7.92
CA GLY A 25 9.75 -13.37 -7.71
C GLY A 25 9.24 -14.64 -8.39
N SER A 26 7.93 -14.82 -8.53
CA SER A 26 7.31 -16.01 -9.16
C SER A 26 7.63 -16.20 -10.65
N LEU A 27 8.32 -15.25 -11.29
CA LEU A 27 8.79 -15.36 -12.66
C LEU A 27 10.13 -16.09 -12.79
N LEU A 28 10.87 -16.29 -11.70
CA LEU A 28 12.20 -16.91 -11.71
C LEU A 28 12.17 -18.44 -11.47
N GLU A 29 11.08 -18.99 -10.95
CA GLU A 29 11.02 -20.39 -10.51
C GLU A 29 10.60 -21.38 -11.62
N LYS A 30 10.16 -20.91 -12.79
CA LYS A 30 9.75 -21.80 -13.90
C LYS A 30 10.89 -22.36 -14.75
N ALA A 31 12.16 -22.06 -14.44
CA ALA A 31 13.30 -22.48 -15.26
C ALA A 31 14.07 -23.70 -14.74
N GLN A 32 13.76 -24.26 -13.56
CA GLN A 32 14.60 -25.31 -12.97
C GLN A 32 13.92 -26.59 -12.46
N ASP A 33 12.61 -26.79 -12.67
CA ASP A 33 11.95 -28.06 -12.30
C ASP A 33 11.47 -28.85 -13.52
N SER A 34 12.44 -29.44 -14.23
CA SER A 34 12.21 -30.61 -15.08
C SER A 34 12.54 -31.89 -14.29
N LYS A 35 11.64 -32.31 -13.38
CA LYS A 35 11.43 -33.73 -13.06
C LYS A 35 10.06 -33.98 -12.40
N LYS A 36 9.12 -34.38 -13.27
CA LYS A 36 8.19 -35.52 -13.09
C LYS A 36 7.16 -35.47 -11.94
N ASN A 37 5.93 -35.04 -12.26
CA ASN A 37 4.70 -35.87 -12.34
C ASN A 37 3.42 -35.00 -12.30
N GLU A 38 2.56 -35.20 -13.31
CA GLU A 38 1.13 -34.84 -13.34
C GLU A 38 0.33 -35.47 -12.18
N PRO A 39 -0.82 -34.87 -11.80
CA PRO A 39 -2.10 -35.40 -12.29
C PRO A 39 -3.04 -34.32 -12.87
N SER A 40 -3.34 -34.48 -14.16
CA SER A 40 -4.67 -34.57 -14.79
C SER A 40 -5.90 -33.84 -14.19
N GLY A 41 -6.56 -33.07 -15.06
CA GLY A 41 -7.98 -32.68 -15.03
C GLY A 41 -8.16 -31.17 -14.79
N GLU A 42 -8.72 -30.34 -15.67
CA GLU A 42 -9.61 -30.60 -16.79
C GLU A 42 -9.67 -29.34 -17.69
N SER A 43 -9.76 -29.54 -18.99
CA SER A 43 -9.96 -28.53 -20.03
C SER A 43 -11.46 -28.13 -20.04
N THR A 44 -11.97 -27.05 -20.64
CA THR A 44 -11.85 -26.59 -22.03
C THR A 44 -12.86 -25.43 -22.21
N GLY A 45 -12.61 -24.51 -23.15
CA GLY A 45 -13.62 -23.56 -23.66
C GLY A 45 -13.01 -22.23 -24.10
N SER A 46 -12.22 -22.20 -25.17
CA SER A 46 -12.65 -21.80 -26.52
C SER A 46 -13.35 -20.43 -26.59
N SER A 47 -12.65 -19.41 -27.08
CA SER A 47 -13.08 -18.63 -28.26
C SER A 47 -12.10 -17.50 -28.58
N ASN A 48 -11.57 -17.53 -29.80
CA ASN A 48 -11.08 -16.34 -30.48
C ASN A 48 -12.29 -15.54 -30.96
N THR A 49 -12.37 -14.24 -30.64
CA THR A 49 -13.12 -13.26 -31.43
C THR A 49 -12.50 -11.88 -31.27
N ILE A 50 -12.48 -11.16 -32.40
CA ILE A 50 -11.80 -9.90 -32.69
C ILE A 50 -12.82 -8.76 -32.56
N ILE A 51 -12.41 -7.64 -31.94
CA ILE A 51 -13.03 -6.28 -31.81
C ILE A 51 -14.33 -6.19 -30.98
N ASP A 52 -14.32 -5.47 -29.85
CA ASP A 52 -14.86 -4.10 -29.80
C ASP A 52 -14.70 -3.37 -28.46
N GLU A 53 -14.59 -2.05 -28.63
CA GLU A 53 -14.95 -0.95 -27.75
C GLU A 53 -14.36 -0.85 -26.32
N ASN A 54 -13.58 0.22 -26.12
CA ASN A 54 -13.58 1.07 -24.93
C ASN A 54 -14.66 0.69 -23.92
N ARG A 55 -14.31 0.20 -22.72
CA ARG A 55 -14.90 0.41 -21.35
C ARG A 55 -14.15 -0.59 -20.45
N VAL A 56 -13.61 -0.29 -19.28
CA VAL A 56 -13.75 0.81 -18.33
C VAL A 56 -12.37 0.98 -17.69
N PHE A 57 -11.95 2.22 -17.53
CA PHE A 57 -10.81 2.58 -16.70
C PHE A 57 -11.15 2.27 -15.23
N ASP A 58 -11.06 1.00 -14.84
CA ASP A 58 -11.18 0.60 -13.43
C ASP A 58 -9.83 0.80 -12.73
N LYS A 59 -9.41 2.07 -12.70
CA LYS A 59 -8.47 2.61 -11.72
C LYS A 59 -9.18 2.58 -10.36
N ARG A 60 -9.36 1.37 -9.79
CA ARG A 60 -9.99 1.19 -8.48
C ARG A 60 -9.06 1.70 -7.38
N ASN A 61 -9.26 2.99 -7.13
CA ASN A 61 -9.59 3.55 -5.83
C ASN A 61 -8.53 3.63 -4.73
N ASN A 62 -7.34 4.12 -5.07
CA ASN A 62 -6.49 4.79 -4.08
C ASN A 62 -6.70 6.32 -4.07
N ILE A 63 -7.25 6.91 -5.14
CA ILE A 63 -7.47 8.37 -5.21
C ILE A 63 -8.58 8.80 -4.25
N THR A 64 -9.70 8.07 -4.23
CA THR A 64 -10.80 8.34 -3.29
C THR A 64 -10.32 8.26 -1.83
N PHE A 65 -9.44 7.30 -1.53
CA PHE A 65 -8.84 7.16 -0.20
C PHE A 65 -7.93 8.35 0.17
N ILE A 66 -7.07 8.80 -0.77
CA ILE A 66 -6.21 9.96 -0.58
C ILE A 66 -7.04 11.24 -0.35
N VAL A 67 -8.09 11.45 -1.14
CA VAL A 67 -8.97 12.63 -1.01
C VAL A 67 -9.68 12.65 0.34
N VAL A 68 -10.20 11.49 0.79
CA VAL A 68 -10.85 11.37 2.10
C VAL A 68 -9.86 11.59 3.24
N LEU A 69 -8.63 11.06 3.13
CA LEU A 69 -7.58 11.29 4.13
C LEU A 69 -7.19 12.76 4.21
N VAL A 70 -6.93 13.42 3.08
CA VAL A 70 -6.56 14.84 3.05
C VAL A 70 -7.67 15.71 3.64
N ALA A 71 -8.93 15.46 3.28
CA ALA A 71 -10.08 16.16 3.86
C ALA A 71 -10.18 15.93 5.38
N PHE A 72 -9.96 14.71 5.86
CA PHE A 72 -9.92 14.37 7.28
C PHE A 72 -8.81 15.12 8.02
N PHE A 73 -7.58 15.15 7.49
CA PHE A 73 -6.48 15.90 8.09
C PHE A 73 -6.73 17.40 8.12
N ILE A 74 -7.34 17.98 7.08
CA ILE A 74 -7.71 19.40 7.05
C ILE A 74 -8.78 19.69 8.10
N LEU A 75 -9.78 18.81 8.27
CA LEU A 75 -10.82 18.96 9.30
C LEU A 75 -10.25 18.81 10.71
N VAL A 76 -9.35 17.86 10.94
CA VAL A 76 -8.68 17.66 12.23
C VAL A 76 -7.77 18.84 12.55
N ALA A 77 -6.96 19.30 11.60
CA ALA A 77 -6.11 20.48 11.77
C ALA A 77 -6.96 21.72 12.07
N ASN A 78 -8.06 21.94 11.34
CA ASN A 78 -9.00 23.03 11.63
C ASN A 78 -9.65 22.86 13.01
N TYR A 79 -10.09 21.66 13.40
CA TYR A 79 -10.68 21.39 14.71
C TYR A 79 -9.69 21.63 15.86
N ILE A 80 -8.43 21.23 15.67
CA ILE A 80 -7.30 21.48 16.57
C ILE A 80 -7.01 23.00 16.65
N LEU A 81 -7.05 23.73 15.52
CA LEU A 81 -6.85 25.18 15.46
C LEU A 81 -8.05 25.97 16.04
N LEU A 82 -9.29 25.50 15.85
CA LEU A 82 -10.53 26.15 16.29
C LEU A 82 -10.88 25.83 17.74
N LYS A 83 -10.42 24.70 18.28
CA LYS A 83 -10.79 24.24 19.62
C LYS A 83 -9.57 23.77 20.39
N ASN A 84 -9.22 24.53 21.43
CA ASN A 84 -8.53 24.01 22.61
C ASN A 84 -7.09 23.46 22.45
N ASN A 85 -6.33 23.80 21.40
CA ASN A 85 -4.93 23.35 21.34
C ASN A 85 -4.05 23.86 22.50
N TYR A 86 -4.45 24.96 23.16
CA TYR A 86 -3.81 25.42 24.38
C TYR A 86 -3.95 24.44 25.55
N ILE A 87 -5.07 23.72 25.66
CA ILE A 87 -5.34 22.85 26.82
C ILE A 87 -4.49 21.58 26.76
N ILE A 88 -4.31 20.99 25.57
CA ILE A 88 -3.45 19.80 25.39
C ILE A 88 -1.98 20.17 25.61
N ILE A 89 -1.53 21.31 25.08
CA ILE A 89 -0.18 21.82 25.32
C ILE A 89 0.05 22.09 26.82
N LEU A 90 -0.92 22.67 27.53
CA LEU A 90 -0.85 22.85 28.99
C LEU A 90 -0.79 21.52 29.76
N ILE A 91 -1.58 20.52 29.37
CA ILE A 91 -1.56 19.20 30.02
C ILE A 91 -0.21 18.51 29.83
N VAL A 92 0.37 18.58 28.62
CA VAL A 92 1.68 17.99 28.33
C VAL A 92 2.80 18.70 29.11
N ILE A 93 2.79 20.04 29.17
CA ILE A 93 3.74 20.83 29.96
C ILE A 93 3.64 20.46 31.45
N LEU A 94 2.41 20.33 31.97
CA LEU A 94 2.17 19.99 33.37
C LEU A 94 2.68 18.58 33.71
N ILE A 95 2.49 17.59 32.83
CA ILE A 95 3.02 16.23 33.01
C ILE A 95 4.55 16.23 33.02
N ILE A 96 5.20 17.00 32.13
CA ILE A 96 6.66 17.09 32.08
C ILE A 96 7.22 17.71 33.38
N ILE A 97 6.60 18.77 33.89
CA ILE A 97 7.01 19.43 35.14
C ILE A 97 6.85 18.48 36.33
N LEU A 98 5.72 17.78 36.43
CA LEU A 98 5.50 16.79 37.50
C LEU A 98 6.47 15.61 37.39
N GLY A 99 6.71 15.08 36.19
CA GLY A 99 7.67 13.99 35.97
C GLY A 99 9.10 14.37 36.33
N SER A 100 9.53 15.59 35.95
CA SER A 100 10.85 16.11 36.29
C SER A 100 11.05 16.36 37.80
N SER A 101 9.96 16.62 38.54
CA SER A 101 9.98 16.79 40.00
C SER A 101 10.10 15.47 40.76
N LEU A 102 9.57 14.38 40.21
CA LEU A 102 9.72 13.04 40.77
C LEU A 102 11.11 12.44 40.51
N SER A 103 11.76 12.82 39.41
CA SER A 103 13.10 12.30 39.07
C SER A 103 14.24 12.93 39.87
N ARG A 104 13.98 13.98 40.67
CA ARG A 104 15.00 14.75 41.41
C ARG A 104 14.96 14.52 42.93
N ARG A 105 14.14 13.58 43.42
CA ARG A 105 14.18 13.06 44.80
C ARG A 105 14.72 11.64 44.80
#